data_AF-A0A939ASG1-F1
#
_entry.id   AF-A0A939ASG1-F1
#
_cell.length_a   1.000
_cell.length_b   1.000
_cell.length_c   1.000
_cell.angle_alpha   90.00
_cell.angle_beta   90.00
_cell.angle_gamma   90.00
#
_symmetry.space_group_name_H-M   'P 1'
#
loop_
_entity.id
_entity.type
_entity.pdbx_description
1 polymer ?
#
loop_
_entity_poly.entity_id
_entity_poly.type
_entity_poly.pdbx_seq_one_letter_code
_entity_poly.pdbx_strand_id
1 'polypeptide(L)'
;MSQPKIILQRLAALALWLTTIGLGIVDVYFVREIFFGIYARFSRERQPAVLLGDVIVMLAAIGLVGFIVVSTEYHRRRFGKHESWDLFAWTLVVELAIPFIAVFVV
;
A
#
# COMPACT_ATOMS: atom_id res chain seq x y z
N MET A 1 26.58 -21.28 0.13
CA MET A 1 26.28 -20.01 0.83
C MET A 1 26.13 -20.32 2.32
N SER A 2 26.73 -19.53 3.21
CA SER A 2 26.65 -19.78 4.66
C SER A 2 25.21 -19.58 5.17
N GLN A 3 24.69 -20.59 5.89
CA GLN A 3 23.38 -20.60 6.58
C GLN A 3 22.91 -19.24 7.16
N PRO A 4 23.74 -18.43 7.86
CA PRO A 4 23.31 -17.15 8.42
C PRO A 4 22.80 -16.12 7.40
N LYS A 5 23.36 -16.08 6.18
CA LYS A 5 22.94 -15.09 5.17
C LYS A 5 21.52 -15.33 4.67
N ILE A 6 21.11 -16.60 4.58
CA ILE A 6 19.78 -17.00 4.11
C ILE A 6 18.72 -16.64 5.16
N ILE A 7 19.02 -16.83 6.45
CA ILE A 7 18.12 -16.48 7.55
C ILE A 7 17.88 -14.97 7.56
N LEU A 8 18.95 -14.17 7.43
CA LEU A 8 18.84 -12.72 7.38
C LEU A 8 17.95 -12.24 6.21
N GLN A 9 18.13 -12.81 5.02
CA GLN A 9 17.29 -12.48 3.86
C GLN A 9 15.82 -12.82 4.06
N ARG A 10 15.51 -13.94 4.72
CA ARG A 10 14.12 -14.32 5.06
C ARG A 10 13.49 -13.34 6.04
N LEU A 11 14.23 -12.98 7.09
CA LEU A 11 13.76 -12.01 8.08
C LEU A 11 13.54 -10.63 7.45
N ALA A 12 14.46 -10.17 6.61
CA ALA A 12 14.32 -8.91 5.90
C ALA A 12 13.12 -8.91 4.94
N ALA A 13 12.93 -9.96 4.15
CA ALA A 13 11.78 -10.08 3.25
C ALA A 13 10.45 -10.12 4.02
N LEU A 14 10.40 -10.85 5.15
CA LEU A 14 9.22 -10.88 6.00
C LEU A 14 8.92 -9.51 6.61
N ALA A 15 9.95 -8.82 7.11
CA ALA A 15 9.81 -7.48 7.67
C ALA A 15 9.32 -6.48 6.61
N LEU A 16 9.90 -6.47 5.41
CA LEU A 16 9.44 -5.61 4.32
C LEU A 16 7.99 -5.91 3.94
N TRP A 17 7.62 -7.19 3.84
CA TRP A 17 6.26 -7.58 3.51
C TRP A 17 5.23 -7.15 4.57
N LEU A 18 5.56 -7.30 5.86
CA LEU A 18 4.70 -6.83 6.94
C LEU A 18 4.60 -5.31 6.98
N THR A 19 5.71 -4.60 6.73
CA THR A 19 5.72 -3.13 6.63
C THR A 19 4.85 -2.67 5.47
N THR A 20 4.97 -3.30 4.31
CA THR A 20 4.13 -3.01 3.14
C THR A 20 2.65 -3.22 3.44
N ILE A 21 2.27 -4.32 4.09
CA ILE A 21 0.87 -4.52 4.50
C ILE A 21 0.41 -3.40 5.46
N GLY A 22 1.24 -3.06 6.45
CA GLY A 22 0.92 -2.00 7.40
C GLY A 22 0.74 -0.64 6.71
N LEU A 23 1.63 -0.30 5.78
CA LEU A 23 1.54 0.92 4.98
C LEU A 23 0.30 0.91 4.08
N GLY A 24 0.04 -0.17 3.35
CA GLY A 24 -1.14 -0.28 2.51
C GLY A 24 -2.45 -0.12 3.28
N ILE A 25 -2.55 -0.60 4.52
CA ILE A 25 -3.71 -0.35 5.40
C ILE A 25 -3.85 1.14 5.72
N VAL A 26 -2.73 1.81 6.04
CA VAL A 26 -2.68 3.25 6.29
C VAL A 26 -3.03 4.05 5.02
N ASP A 27 -2.63 3.58 3.85
CA ASP A 27 -2.92 4.22 2.57
C ASP A 27 -4.40 4.19 2.23
N VAL A 28 -5.14 3.14 2.60
CA VAL A 28 -6.60 3.10 2.45
C VAL A 28 -7.25 4.27 3.21
N TYR A 29 -6.74 4.63 4.38
CA TYR A 29 -7.20 5.80 5.12
C TYR A 29 -6.84 7.10 4.37
N PHE A 30 -5.59 7.27 3.94
CA PHE A 30 -5.15 8.48 3.24
C PHE A 30 -5.81 8.69 1.88
N VAL A 31 -6.13 7.63 1.15
CA VAL A 31 -6.91 7.71 -0.09
C VAL A 31 -8.28 8.33 0.16
N ARG A 32 -8.93 8.00 1.28
CA ARG A 32 -10.21 8.62 1.67
C ARG A 32 -10.04 10.10 2.00
N GLU A 33 -9.00 10.45 2.73
CA GLU A 33 -8.70 11.84 3.09
C GLU A 33 -8.39 12.69 1.85
N ILE A 34 -7.56 12.17 0.93
CA ILE A 34 -7.30 12.80 -0.38
C ILE A 34 -8.62 13.04 -1.12
N PHE A 35 -9.50 12.04 -1.17
CA PHE A 35 -10.80 12.19 -1.79
C PHE A 35 -11.62 13.32 -1.15
N PHE A 36 -11.71 13.37 0.18
CA PHE A 36 -12.44 14.44 0.86
C PHE A 36 -11.82 15.82 0.64
N GLY A 37 -10.50 15.93 0.70
CA GLY A 37 -9.77 17.17 0.42
C GLY A 37 -10.00 17.69 -0.99
N ILE A 38 -10.07 16.79 -1.98
CA ILE A 38 -10.43 17.15 -3.37
C ILE A 38 -11.92 17.53 -3.44
N TYR A 39 -12.80 16.69 -2.92
CA TYR A 39 -14.26 16.87 -3.02
C TYR A 39 -14.70 18.21 -2.41
N ALA A 40 -14.13 18.59 -1.25
CA ALA A 40 -14.42 19.84 -0.56
C ALA A 40 -14.11 21.10 -1.39
N ARG A 41 -13.24 20.99 -2.41
CA ARG A 41 -12.93 22.09 -3.34
C ARG A 41 -14.05 22.34 -4.35
N PHE A 42 -14.91 21.35 -4.60
CA PHE A 42 -15.97 21.41 -5.61
C PHE A 42 -17.38 21.42 -5.02
N SER A 43 -17.58 20.81 -3.85
CA SER A 43 -18.89 20.69 -3.22
C SER A 43 -18.81 20.73 -1.68
N ARG A 44 -19.86 21.24 -1.05
CA ARG A 44 -20.04 21.26 0.41
C ARG A 44 -21.06 20.22 0.89
N GLU A 45 -21.61 19.42 -0.02
CA GLU A 45 -22.63 18.43 0.31
C GLU A 45 -22.02 17.21 1.02
N ARG A 46 -22.39 17.02 2.28
CA ARG A 46 -21.80 15.99 3.14
C ARG A 46 -22.24 14.57 2.81
N GLN A 47 -23.54 14.35 2.56
CA GLN A 47 -24.06 13.00 2.29
C GLN A 47 -23.41 12.33 1.08
N PRO A 48 -23.38 12.94 -0.11
CA PRO A 48 -22.71 12.33 -1.27
C PRO A 48 -21.21 12.13 -1.04
N ALA A 49 -20.54 13.05 -0.34
CA ALA A 49 -19.13 12.89 0.02
C ALA A 49 -18.90 11.60 0.82
N VAL A 50 -19.67 11.38 1.90
CA VAL A 50 -19.50 10.20 2.76
C VAL A 50 -19.75 8.91 1.97
N LEU A 51 -20.84 8.85 1.20
CA LEU A 51 -21.18 7.67 0.43
C LEU A 51 -20.10 7.32 -0.61
N LEU A 52 -19.62 8.32 -1.36
CA LEU A 52 -18.54 8.10 -2.33
C LEU A 52 -17.21 7.75 -1.66
N GLY A 53 -16.89 8.39 -0.53
CA GLY A 53 -15.70 8.08 0.27
C GLY A 53 -15.71 6.64 0.78
N ASP A 54 -16.86 6.14 1.23
CA ASP A 54 -17.00 4.75 1.69
C ASP A 54 -16.84 3.75 0.54
N VAL A 55 -17.39 4.06 -0.65
CA VAL A 55 -17.19 3.25 -1.87
C VAL A 55 -15.70 3.21 -2.25
N ILE A 56 -15.01 4.35 -2.21
CA ILE A 56 -13.58 4.44 -2.52
C ILE A 56 -12.75 3.59 -1.54
N VAL A 57 -13.04 3.67 -0.25
CA VAL A 57 -12.38 2.85 0.78
C VAL A 57 -12.59 1.37 0.52
N MET A 58 -13.81 0.95 0.19
CA MET A 58 -14.12 -0.44 -0.15
C MET A 58 -13.30 -0.92 -1.35
N LEU A 59 -13.24 -0.12 -2.43
CA LEU A 59 -12.47 -0.46 -3.62
C LEU A 59 -10.96 -0.51 -3.32
N ALA A 60 -10.44 0.44 -2.55
CA ALA A 60 -9.03 0.46 -2.13
C ALA A 60 -8.68 -0.77 -1.28
N ALA A 61 -9.54 -1.15 -0.34
CA ALA A 61 -9.35 -2.35 0.48
C ALA A 61 -9.35 -3.64 -0.35
N ILE A 62 -10.27 -3.77 -1.33
CA ILE A 62 -10.27 -4.91 -2.27
C ILE A 62 -8.98 -4.92 -3.09
N GLY A 63 -8.55 -3.76 -3.60
CA GLY A 63 -7.30 -3.59 -4.33
C GLY A 63 -6.09 -4.01 -3.51
N LEU A 64 -6.02 -3.60 -2.24
CA LEU A 64 -4.96 -3.97 -1.30
C LEU A 64 -4.93 -5.49 -1.08
N VAL A 65 -6.07 -6.13 -0.84
CA VAL A 65 -6.13 -7.59 -0.67
C VAL A 65 -5.64 -8.31 -1.93
N GLY A 66 -6.08 -7.86 -3.11
CA GLY A 66 -5.59 -8.39 -4.38
C GLY A 66 -4.08 -8.23 -4.54
N PHE A 67 -3.56 -7.04 -4.20
CA PHE A 67 -2.13 -6.76 -4.22
C PHE A 67 -1.34 -7.67 -3.28
N ILE A 68 -1.81 -7.89 -2.04
CA ILE A 68 -1.18 -8.78 -1.08
C ILE A 68 -1.10 -10.21 -1.64
N VAL A 69 -2.20 -10.74 -2.16
CA VAL A 69 -2.23 -12.11 -2.73
C VAL A 69 -1.25 -12.24 -3.90
N VAL A 70 -1.27 -11.29 -4.85
CA VAL A 70 -0.43 -11.32 -6.05
C VAL A 70 1.05 -11.15 -5.69
N SER A 71 1.39 -10.18 -4.83
CA SER A 71 2.76 -9.91 -4.41
C SER A 71 3.34 -11.08 -3.61
N THR A 72 2.56 -11.69 -2.70
CA THR A 72 2.98 -12.89 -1.97
C THR A 72 3.33 -14.03 -2.92
N GLU A 73 2.49 -14.31 -3.92
CA GLU A 73 2.77 -15.36 -4.90
C GLU A 73 4.00 -15.02 -5.76
N TYR A 74 4.17 -13.75 -6.13
CA TYR A 74 5.33 -13.27 -6.88
C TYR A 74 6.63 -13.48 -6.09
N HIS A 75 6.68 -13.03 -4.83
CA HIS A 75 7.84 -13.17 -3.96
C HIS A 75 8.14 -14.62 -3.63
N ARG A 76 7.11 -15.48 -3.47
CA ARG A 76 7.29 -16.91 -3.27
C ARG A 76 8.03 -17.56 -4.46
N ARG A 77 7.65 -17.22 -5.69
CA ARG A 77 8.26 -17.77 -6.92
C ARG A 77 9.66 -17.21 -7.21
N ARG A 78 9.99 -16.02 -6.68
CA ARG A 78 11.23 -15.28 -6.97
C ARG A 78 12.09 -15.02 -5.74
N PHE A 79 11.89 -15.79 -4.68
CA PHE A 79 12.59 -15.60 -3.42
C PHE A 79 14.12 -15.63 -3.64
N GLY A 80 14.81 -14.63 -3.09
CA GLY A 80 16.26 -14.50 -3.22
C GLY A 80 16.77 -13.96 -4.56
N LYS A 81 15.89 -13.66 -5.53
CA LYS A 81 16.25 -13.00 -6.80
C LYS A 81 16.17 -11.48 -6.67
N HIS A 82 16.99 -10.74 -7.41
CA HIS A 82 17.01 -9.27 -7.39
C HIS A 82 15.65 -8.66 -7.74
N GLU A 83 14.95 -9.25 -8.73
CA GLU A 83 13.59 -8.88 -9.15
C GLU A 83 12.56 -8.82 -8.00
N SER A 84 12.73 -9.66 -6.97
CA SER A 84 11.87 -9.65 -5.79
C SER A 84 12.14 -8.45 -4.89
N TRP A 85 13.39 -8.02 -4.79
CA TRP A 85 13.78 -6.87 -3.98
C TRP A 85 13.42 -5.55 -4.66
N ASP A 86 13.52 -5.50 -5.99
CA ASP A 86 13.11 -4.33 -6.76
C ASP A 86 11.61 -4.08 -6.64
N LEU A 87 10.80 -5.15 -6.64
CA LEU A 87 9.36 -5.02 -6.40
C LEU A 87 9.06 -4.47 -4.99
N PHE A 88 9.77 -4.91 -3.96
CA PHE A 88 9.61 -4.34 -2.61
C PHE A 88 9.95 -2.84 -2.59
N ALA A 89 11.06 -2.46 -3.22
CA ALA A 89 11.47 -1.05 -3.28
C ALA A 89 10.42 -0.19 -4.00
N TRP A 90 9.95 -0.64 -5.16
CA TRP A 90 8.89 0.06 -5.90
C TRP A 90 7.57 0.15 -5.13
N THR A 91 7.19 -0.93 -4.45
CA THR A 91 5.98 -0.95 -3.63
C THR A 91 6.08 0.08 -2.52
N LEU A 92 7.19 0.12 -1.78
CA LEU A 92 7.40 1.12 -0.74
C LEU A 92 7.38 2.55 -1.27
N VAL A 93 7.95 2.80 -2.45
CA VAL A 93 7.90 4.13 -3.09
C VAL A 93 6.46 4.54 -3.37
N VAL A 94 5.64 3.63 -3.92
CA VAL A 94 4.22 3.89 -4.22
C VAL A 94 3.42 4.10 -2.93
N GLU A 95 3.59 3.21 -1.95
CA GLU A 95 2.89 3.30 -0.67
C GLU A 95 3.24 4.58 0.07
N LEU A 96 4.51 4.98 0.11
CA LEU A 96 4.92 6.23 0.74
C LEU A 96 4.50 7.49 -0.04
N ALA A 97 4.24 7.38 -1.34
CA ALA A 97 3.77 8.50 -2.15
C ALA A 97 2.32 8.90 -1.78
N ILE A 98 1.47 7.96 -1.38
CA ILE A 98 0.08 8.23 -1.01
C ILE A 98 -0.04 9.17 0.20
N PRO A 99 0.54 8.89 1.38
CA PRO A 99 0.48 9.79 2.53
C PRO A 99 1.22 11.10 2.23
N PHE A 100 2.29 11.06 1.45
CA PHE A 100 2.98 12.27 1.01
C PHE A 100 2.05 13.18 0.20
N ILE A 101 1.29 12.66 -0.77
CA ILE A 101 0.30 13.41 -1.53
C ILE A 101 -0.80 13.94 -0.60
N ALA A 102 -1.27 13.12 0.35
CA ALA A 102 -2.31 13.52 1.28
C ALA A 102 -1.95 14.79 2.07
N VAL A 103 -0.69 14.95 2.50
CA VAL A 103 -0.21 16.15 3.20
C VAL A 103 -0.41 17.45 2.41
N PHE A 104 -0.45 17.41 1.07
CA PHE A 104 -0.63 18.60 0.23
C PHE A 104 -2.07 18.81 -0.25
N VAL A 105 -2.90 17.77 -0.16
CA VAL A 105 -4.28 17.80 -0.67
C VAL A 105 -5.28 18.14 0.42
N VAL A 106 -5.07 17.59 1.61
CA VAL A 106 -5.90 17.70 2.82
C VAL A 106 -5.48 18.94 3.61
#